data_AF-A0A8J9R9E2-F1
#
_entry.id   AF-A0A8J9R9E2-F1
#
_cell.length_a   1.000
_cell.length_b   1.000
_cell.length_c   1.000
_cell.angle_alpha   90.00
_cell.angle_beta   90.00
_cell.angle_gamma   90.00
#
_symmetry.space_group_name_H-M   'P 1'
#
loop_
_entity.id
_entity.type
_entity.pdbx_description
1 polymer ?
#
loop_
_entity_poly.entity_id
_entity_poly.type
_entity_poly.pdbx_seq_one_letter_code
_entity_poly.pdbx_strand_id
1 'polypeptide(L)'
;MGDCASKPDTGTKKVTPIRSDQGSLQVDSRSSSLREKDGNEYSALQSRSAVKVVVVVRPLLEAEKQKGGSPCVEVPESCVVQLPAKRGGTEGYRYDFDRVYKMSSPGRQMFAEVVQPLLDRFMQGFNTTVFAYGQTGSGKTYTMGTAATFRQMSSGEEGDGIIPRSMRYIFDSLTTIQDAYDVSIKVSFIEIYQDDIRDLLDADSYMPINVRESPERGTFLENVQEVEVRSVAEVARLLEAGNLHRAVAAHNLNEHSSRSHAICTLHLEQRRRPHAPPAAKDIPRFLRAKLHLVDLAGSERAKETGTTGQQFAEGVNINKGLSALGNVIGALSEGASRKHIPYRDSKLTRLLQDSLGGNSETLMVACVSPANFNYEPTLSTLRYASRARSIQNRVKQNNKYTPEDEIAYLRQQLEERSAMVSKLQSQLDMALRMLKGAASPSGVKLVLPAHLSSPVSPGGITSARLSYSGSGVY
;
A
#
# COMPACT_ATOMS: atom_id res chain seq x y z
N MET A 1 69.56 8.37 -55.48
CA MET A 1 69.21 9.73 -55.94
C MET A 1 67.85 10.05 -55.33
N GLY A 2 67.72 11.25 -54.73
CA GLY A 2 66.68 11.65 -53.78
C GLY A 2 65.24 11.61 -54.29
N ASP A 3 64.24 12.13 -53.59
CA ASP A 3 64.16 12.75 -52.26
C ASP A 3 62.64 12.88 -51.96
N CYS A 4 62.30 13.38 -50.77
CA CYS A 4 60.97 13.83 -50.29
C CYS A 4 60.00 12.74 -49.78
N ALA A 5 59.91 12.41 -48.47
CA ALA A 5 59.73 13.19 -47.23
C ALA A 5 58.26 13.50 -46.84
N SER A 6 57.81 12.90 -45.74
CA SER A 6 57.17 13.59 -44.60
C SER A 6 57.04 12.65 -43.39
N LYS A 7 57.15 13.26 -42.22
CA LYS A 7 57.79 12.81 -40.97
C LYS A 7 56.92 11.97 -39.99
N PRO A 8 57.56 11.41 -38.93
CA PRO A 8 56.95 10.51 -37.94
C PRO A 8 56.70 11.15 -36.54
N ASP A 9 56.02 10.35 -35.71
CA ASP A 9 56.02 10.13 -34.25
C ASP A 9 56.87 11.01 -33.30
N THR A 10 56.36 11.23 -32.07
CA THR A 10 57.08 11.08 -30.78
C THR A 10 56.24 11.53 -29.59
N GLY A 11 56.07 10.67 -28.59
CA GLY A 11 55.65 11.05 -27.23
C GLY A 11 56.85 11.36 -26.32
N THR A 12 56.65 12.14 -25.24
CA THR A 12 57.21 11.88 -23.88
C THR A 12 56.77 12.89 -22.80
N LYS A 13 56.84 12.38 -21.55
CA LYS A 13 56.47 12.85 -20.19
C LYS A 13 56.97 14.23 -19.71
N LYS A 14 56.32 14.77 -18.66
CA LYS A 14 56.85 15.53 -17.47
C LYS A 14 55.67 15.83 -16.49
N VAL A 15 55.61 15.36 -15.23
CA VAL A 15 56.29 15.68 -13.95
C VAL A 15 56.02 17.11 -13.41
N THR A 16 55.56 17.16 -12.16
CA THR A 16 55.11 18.26 -11.26
C THR A 16 56.20 19.25 -10.81
N PRO A 17 55.78 20.38 -10.18
CA PRO A 17 56.38 20.73 -8.87
C PRO A 17 55.38 21.24 -7.79
N ILE A 18 55.88 21.26 -6.55
CA ILE A 18 55.27 21.60 -5.24
C ILE A 18 55.88 22.91 -4.70
N ARG A 19 55.12 23.65 -3.84
CA ARG A 19 55.49 24.57 -2.70
C ARG A 19 54.91 25.99 -2.86
N SER A 20 54.46 26.73 -1.83
CA SER A 20 54.50 26.60 -0.35
C SER A 20 53.54 27.60 0.32
N ASP A 21 53.11 27.25 1.54
CA ASP A 21 52.39 28.01 2.60
C ASP A 21 52.82 29.46 2.86
N GLN A 22 51.86 30.32 3.24
CA GLN A 22 51.87 31.14 4.47
C GLN A 22 50.42 31.47 4.89
N GLY A 23 50.09 31.25 6.17
CA GLY A 23 48.73 31.36 6.72
C GLY A 23 48.41 32.63 7.50
N SER A 24 47.16 32.71 7.96
CA SER A 24 46.74 33.51 9.13
C SER A 24 45.46 32.94 9.76
N LEU A 25 45.48 32.85 11.09
CA LEU A 25 44.41 32.40 11.99
C LEU A 25 43.39 33.51 12.27
N GLN A 26 42.11 33.16 12.45
CA GLN A 26 41.11 33.81 13.34
C GLN A 26 39.82 32.94 13.35
N VAL A 27 39.63 32.05 14.34
CA VAL A 27 38.92 32.19 15.65
C VAL A 27 37.40 32.45 15.54
N ASP A 28 36.65 31.50 16.13
CA ASP A 28 35.21 31.43 16.38
C ASP A 28 34.54 32.71 16.88
N SER A 29 33.28 32.91 16.48
CA SER A 29 32.28 33.59 17.32
C SER A 29 30.87 33.03 17.10
N ARG A 30 30.43 32.20 18.05
CA ARG A 30 29.01 31.93 18.34
C ARG A 30 28.42 33.12 19.11
N SER A 31 27.33 33.71 18.60
CA SER A 31 26.28 34.40 19.38
C SER A 31 25.15 34.80 18.43
N SER A 32 24.07 34.01 18.34
CA SER A 32 22.81 34.24 19.06
C SER A 32 21.99 35.43 18.55
N SER A 33 20.97 35.16 17.74
CA SER A 33 19.75 35.96 17.69
C SER A 33 18.54 35.01 17.66
N LEU A 34 18.01 34.77 18.85
CA LEU A 34 16.68 34.21 19.12
C LEU A 34 15.62 35.21 18.63
N ARG A 35 14.69 34.75 17.78
CA ARG A 35 13.33 35.29 17.45
C ARG A 35 12.93 34.66 16.11
N GLU A 36 11.82 33.95 15.90
CA GLU A 36 10.62 33.61 16.67
C GLU A 36 10.22 32.18 16.25
N LYS A 37 10.03 31.30 17.23
CA LYS A 37 9.35 30.02 17.05
C LYS A 37 7.89 30.26 17.42
N ASP A 38 7.02 30.34 16.42
CA ASP A 38 5.60 29.99 16.53
C ASP A 38 5.09 29.69 15.13
N GLY A 39 5.21 28.42 14.73
CA GLY A 39 4.83 27.99 13.40
C GLY A 39 5.23 26.55 13.10
N ASN A 40 4.30 25.64 13.37
CA ASN A 40 4.19 24.32 12.72
C ASN A 40 5.03 23.17 13.30
N GLU A 41 4.72 22.75 14.53
CA GLU A 41 5.25 21.53 15.15
C GLU A 41 4.32 20.32 14.98
N TYR A 42 3.75 20.12 13.78
CA TYR A 42 3.04 18.90 13.38
C TYR A 42 3.24 18.59 11.89
N SER A 43 4.48 18.65 11.39
CA SER A 43 4.79 17.95 10.14
C SER A 43 4.79 16.45 10.42
N ALA A 44 3.67 15.77 10.14
CA ALA A 44 3.63 14.31 10.13
C ALA A 44 4.87 13.77 9.41
N LEU A 45 5.59 12.82 10.02
CA LEU A 45 6.78 12.15 9.49
C LEU A 45 6.52 11.62 8.07
N GLN A 46 6.70 12.46 7.06
CA GLN A 46 6.62 12.07 5.65
C GLN A 46 7.96 11.46 5.28
N SER A 47 8.02 10.13 5.26
CA SER A 47 9.19 9.41 4.79
C SER A 47 9.14 9.25 3.29
N ARG A 48 10.24 9.55 2.60
CA ARG A 48 10.41 9.13 1.21
C ARG A 48 10.69 7.64 1.19
N SER A 49 9.93 6.89 0.38
CA SER A 49 10.10 5.46 0.19
C SER A 49 10.16 5.17 -1.30
N ALA A 50 11.23 4.52 -1.75
CA ALA A 50 11.33 4.09 -3.14
C ALA A 50 10.35 2.93 -3.39
N VAL A 51 9.79 2.85 -4.60
CA VAL A 51 9.05 1.65 -5.02
C VAL A 51 10.00 0.46 -5.01
N LYS A 52 9.67 -0.56 -4.22
CA LYS A 52 10.43 -1.82 -4.21
C LYS A 52 10.04 -2.66 -5.41
N VAL A 53 11.02 -3.30 -6.03
CA VAL A 53 10.83 -4.12 -7.22
C VAL A 53 11.51 -5.47 -7.04
N VAL A 54 10.71 -6.52 -7.15
CA VAL A 54 11.22 -7.90 -7.19
C VAL A 54 10.90 -8.54 -8.53
N VAL A 55 11.80 -9.37 -9.02
CA VAL A 55 11.60 -10.14 -10.26
C VAL A 55 11.31 -11.60 -9.91
N VAL A 56 10.27 -12.16 -10.53
CA VAL A 56 9.93 -13.57 -10.42
C VAL A 56 10.12 -14.22 -11.79
N VAL A 57 11.11 -15.10 -11.89
CA VAL A 57 11.40 -15.90 -13.09
C VAL A 57 10.76 -17.26 -12.92
N ARG A 58 9.70 -17.55 -13.68
CA ARG A 58 9.05 -18.87 -13.59
C ARG A 58 9.87 -19.98 -14.25
N PRO A 59 9.62 -21.27 -13.92
CA PRO A 59 10.14 -22.38 -14.72
C PRO A 59 9.72 -22.29 -16.19
N LEU A 60 10.54 -22.88 -17.04
CA LEU A 60 10.17 -23.13 -18.43
C LEU A 60 9.07 -24.20 -18.46
N LEU A 61 7.90 -23.86 -19.02
CA LEU A 61 6.74 -24.74 -19.03
C LEU A 61 6.92 -25.86 -20.06
N GLU A 62 6.26 -27.01 -19.85
CA GLU A 62 6.32 -28.15 -20.78
C GLU A 62 5.87 -27.77 -22.19
N ALA A 63 4.81 -26.98 -22.33
CA ALA A 63 4.34 -26.48 -23.62
C ALA A 63 5.37 -25.58 -24.33
N GLU A 64 6.23 -24.88 -23.57
CA GLU A 64 7.30 -24.06 -24.14
C GLU A 64 8.49 -24.93 -24.57
N LYS A 65 8.83 -25.96 -23.78
CA LYS A 65 9.85 -26.96 -24.15
C LYS A 65 9.48 -27.70 -25.43
N GLN A 66 8.22 -28.12 -25.55
CA GLN A 66 7.70 -28.81 -26.74
C GLN A 66 7.77 -27.93 -28.00
N LYS A 67 7.67 -26.61 -27.85
CA LYS A 67 7.87 -25.63 -28.94
C LYS A 67 9.34 -25.32 -29.24
N GLY A 68 10.29 -26.05 -28.63
CA GLY A 68 11.73 -25.81 -28.79
C GLY A 68 12.24 -24.61 -27.99
N GLY A 69 11.49 -24.15 -26.97
CA GLY A 69 11.90 -23.09 -26.08
C GLY A 69 13.14 -23.46 -25.28
N SER A 70 14.05 -22.49 -25.14
CA SER A 70 15.24 -22.63 -24.28
C SER A 70 15.30 -21.46 -23.28
N PRO A 71 15.91 -21.64 -22.09
CA PRO A 71 16.08 -20.56 -21.14
C PRO A 71 16.92 -19.40 -21.71
N CYS A 72 16.48 -18.16 -21.54
CA CYS A 72 17.20 -16.94 -21.94
C CYS A 72 17.33 -15.91 -20.80
N VAL A 73 17.03 -16.30 -19.57
CA VAL A 73 17.13 -15.46 -18.37
C VAL A 73 18.05 -16.14 -17.37
N GLU A 74 19.08 -15.43 -16.97
CA GLU A 74 20.07 -15.85 -15.98
C GLU A 74 19.91 -15.01 -14.72
N VAL A 75 20.14 -15.65 -13.57
CA VAL A 75 20.10 -15.00 -12.25
C VAL A 75 21.41 -15.38 -11.56
N PRO A 76 22.49 -14.63 -11.81
CA PRO A 76 23.81 -14.93 -11.25
C PRO A 76 23.85 -14.69 -9.74
N GLU A 77 23.07 -13.72 -9.26
CA GLU A 77 23.01 -13.31 -7.86
C GLU A 77 21.56 -13.05 -7.43
N SER A 78 21.38 -12.94 -6.12
CA SER A 78 20.08 -12.81 -5.46
C SER A 78 19.28 -11.55 -5.86
N CYS A 79 19.94 -10.55 -6.44
CA CYS A 79 19.39 -9.24 -6.83
C CYS A 79 19.60 -8.91 -8.32
N VAL A 80 20.22 -9.81 -9.09
CA VAL A 80 20.67 -9.53 -10.46
C VAL A 80 19.93 -10.41 -11.45
N VAL A 81 19.40 -9.80 -12.52
CA VAL A 81 18.86 -10.52 -13.69
C VAL A 81 19.71 -10.19 -14.91
N GLN A 82 20.05 -11.22 -15.68
CA GLN A 82 20.77 -11.09 -16.94
C GLN A 82 19.98 -11.73 -18.08
N LEU A 83 19.91 -11.02 -19.20
CA LEU A 83 19.50 -11.56 -20.49
C LEU A 83 20.75 -11.60 -21.37
N PRO A 84 21.32 -12.78 -21.63
CA PRO A 84 22.43 -12.93 -22.56
C PRO A 84 22.07 -12.40 -23.95
N ALA A 85 23.07 -12.03 -24.75
CA ALA A 85 22.82 -11.59 -26.12
C ALA A 85 22.00 -12.64 -26.89
N LYS A 86 21.03 -12.18 -27.68
CA LYS A 86 20.31 -13.05 -28.62
C LYS A 86 21.34 -13.74 -29.54
N ARG A 87 21.01 -14.94 -30.04
CA ARG A 87 21.85 -15.61 -31.06
C ARG A 87 22.16 -14.64 -32.21
N GLY A 88 23.45 -14.38 -32.44
CA GLY A 88 23.92 -13.45 -33.48
C GLY A 88 24.02 -11.97 -33.04
N GLY A 89 23.68 -11.65 -31.79
CA GLY A 89 23.88 -10.33 -31.19
C GLY A 89 25.17 -10.25 -30.38
N THR A 90 25.65 -9.03 -30.15
CA THR A 90 26.89 -8.75 -29.41
C THR A 90 26.67 -8.27 -27.98
N GLU A 91 25.46 -7.83 -27.62
CA GLU A 91 25.16 -7.25 -26.30
C GLU A 91 24.00 -7.96 -25.59
N GLY A 92 24.23 -8.29 -24.32
CA GLY A 92 23.20 -8.71 -23.38
C GLY A 92 22.76 -7.55 -22.48
N TYR A 93 21.78 -7.80 -21.62
CA TYR A 93 21.28 -6.83 -20.65
C TYR A 93 21.46 -7.35 -19.24
N ARG A 94 21.92 -6.48 -18.32
CA ARG A 94 22.02 -6.76 -16.89
C ARG A 94 21.21 -5.71 -16.13
N TYR A 95 20.40 -6.15 -15.18
CA TYR A 95 19.59 -5.28 -14.32
C TYR A 95 19.73 -5.70 -12.85
N ASP A 96 19.77 -4.70 -11.98
CA ASP A 96 19.78 -4.86 -10.52
C ASP A 96 18.42 -4.46 -9.94
N PHE A 97 17.86 -5.34 -9.12
CA PHE A 97 16.58 -5.19 -8.44
C PHE A 97 16.72 -5.42 -6.93
N ASP A 98 15.66 -5.19 -6.17
CA ASP A 98 15.73 -5.41 -4.72
C ASP A 98 15.81 -6.91 -4.40
N ARG A 99 15.18 -7.76 -5.22
CA ARG A 99 15.33 -9.22 -5.14
C ARG A 99 14.92 -9.92 -6.44
N VAL A 100 15.49 -11.09 -6.70
CA VAL A 100 15.13 -11.99 -7.80
C VAL A 100 14.84 -13.38 -7.27
N TYR A 101 13.69 -13.94 -7.65
CA TYR A 101 13.23 -15.26 -7.27
C TYR A 101 13.07 -16.16 -8.51
N LYS A 102 13.56 -17.40 -8.42
CA LYS A 102 13.26 -18.47 -9.38
C LYS A 102 12.06 -19.26 -8.87
N MET A 103 11.00 -19.41 -9.66
CA MET A 103 9.67 -19.86 -9.20
C MET A 103 9.56 -21.38 -8.95
N SER A 104 10.66 -22.06 -8.63
CA SER A 104 10.62 -23.46 -8.17
C SER A 104 10.05 -23.61 -6.75
N SER A 105 10.12 -22.57 -5.91
CA SER A 105 9.34 -22.44 -4.65
C SER A 105 9.49 -21.03 -4.01
N PRO A 106 8.94 -19.94 -4.59
CA PRO A 106 9.19 -18.60 -4.08
C PRO A 106 8.06 -18.05 -3.20
N GLY A 107 6.88 -18.68 -3.16
CA GLY A 107 5.70 -18.11 -2.51
C GLY A 107 5.96 -17.78 -1.03
N ARG A 108 6.56 -18.72 -0.28
CA ARG A 108 6.85 -18.54 1.15
C ARG A 108 8.03 -17.60 1.42
N GLN A 109 9.15 -17.76 0.70
CA GLN A 109 10.35 -16.94 0.91
C GLN A 109 10.10 -15.47 0.51
N MET A 110 9.55 -15.24 -0.68
CA MET A 110 9.21 -13.90 -1.14
C MET A 110 8.21 -13.24 -0.20
N PHE A 111 7.21 -13.99 0.27
CA PHE A 111 6.27 -13.45 1.23
C PHE A 111 6.97 -12.95 2.49
N ALA A 112 7.81 -13.79 3.13
CA ALA A 112 8.53 -13.42 4.35
C ALA A 112 9.52 -12.26 4.15
N GLU A 113 10.29 -12.25 3.05
CA GLU A 113 11.35 -11.26 2.82
C GLU A 113 10.80 -9.88 2.41
N VAL A 114 9.74 -9.81 1.58
CA VAL A 114 9.31 -8.54 0.98
C VAL A 114 7.84 -8.17 1.16
N VAL A 115 6.93 -9.14 1.33
CA VAL A 115 5.49 -8.86 1.50
C VAL A 115 5.15 -8.65 2.97
N GLN A 116 5.63 -9.51 3.86
CA GLN A 116 5.35 -9.43 5.29
C GLN A 116 5.76 -8.07 5.90
N PRO A 117 6.96 -7.52 5.62
CA PRO A 117 7.31 -6.18 6.12
C PRO A 117 6.38 -5.09 5.60
N LEU A 118 5.80 -5.26 4.41
CA LEU A 118 4.80 -4.33 3.89
C LEU A 118 3.47 -4.46 4.66
N LEU A 119 3.05 -5.69 4.97
CA LEU A 119 1.84 -5.93 5.78
C LEU A 119 2.00 -5.40 7.21
N ASP A 120 3.19 -5.43 7.80
CA ASP A 120 3.46 -4.78 9.08
C ASP A 120 3.17 -3.28 9.04
N ARG A 121 3.52 -2.63 7.93
CA ARG A 121 3.27 -1.21 7.69
C ARG A 121 1.79 -0.95 7.48
N PHE A 122 1.09 -1.84 6.77
CA PHE A 122 -0.37 -1.81 6.67
C PHE A 122 -1.03 -1.86 8.06
N MET A 123 -0.62 -2.79 8.92
CA MET A 123 -1.12 -2.92 10.29
C MET A 123 -0.81 -1.70 11.17
N GLN A 124 0.25 -0.96 10.84
CA GLN A 124 0.61 0.33 11.47
C GLN A 124 -0.15 1.54 10.88
N GLY A 125 -1.10 1.35 9.96
CA GLY A 125 -1.88 2.44 9.38
C GLY A 125 -1.24 3.14 8.19
N PHE A 126 -0.31 2.49 7.47
CA PHE A 126 0.23 2.99 6.21
C PHE A 126 -0.53 2.37 5.03
N ASN A 127 -0.77 3.16 3.98
CA ASN A 127 -1.25 2.59 2.73
C ASN A 127 -0.17 1.73 2.10
N THR A 128 -0.58 0.63 1.49
CA THR A 128 0.33 -0.33 0.87
C THR A 128 -0.23 -0.84 -0.45
N THR A 129 0.65 -1.21 -1.35
CA THR A 129 0.27 -1.75 -2.66
C THR A 129 1.23 -2.83 -3.09
N VAL A 130 0.70 -3.98 -3.49
CA VAL A 130 1.43 -5.02 -4.20
C VAL A 130 0.78 -5.19 -5.57
N PHE A 131 1.55 -5.04 -6.64
CA PHE A 131 1.04 -5.27 -7.99
C PHE A 131 1.96 -6.18 -8.81
N ALA A 132 1.35 -7.17 -9.47
CA ALA A 132 2.04 -8.06 -10.39
C ALA A 132 1.98 -7.52 -11.82
N TYR A 133 3.13 -7.51 -12.51
CA TYR A 133 3.26 -6.98 -13.87
C TYR A 133 4.11 -7.91 -14.75
N GLY A 134 3.79 -7.99 -16.03
CA GLY A 134 4.50 -8.81 -17.02
C GLY A 134 3.57 -9.36 -18.10
N GLN A 135 4.12 -10.05 -19.09
CA GLN A 135 3.33 -10.63 -20.19
C GLN A 135 2.32 -11.67 -19.70
N THR A 136 1.33 -11.98 -20.53
CA THR A 136 0.45 -13.13 -20.32
C THR A 136 1.24 -14.42 -20.24
N GLY A 137 0.83 -15.27 -19.29
CA GLY A 137 1.52 -16.52 -18.99
C GLY A 137 2.87 -16.36 -18.29
N SER A 138 3.28 -15.17 -17.82
CA SER A 138 4.52 -15.00 -17.06
C SER A 138 4.43 -15.40 -15.59
N GLY A 139 3.22 -15.61 -15.05
CA GLY A 139 3.00 -16.04 -13.67
C GLY A 139 2.41 -14.99 -12.72
N LYS A 140 1.85 -13.88 -13.24
CA LYS A 140 1.21 -12.82 -12.41
C LYS A 140 0.13 -13.37 -11.47
N THR A 141 -0.94 -13.94 -12.03
CA THR A 141 -2.05 -14.52 -11.26
C THR A 141 -1.59 -15.68 -10.38
N TYR A 142 -0.65 -16.52 -10.86
CA TYR A 142 -0.08 -17.58 -10.02
C TYR A 142 0.61 -17.02 -8.77
N THR A 143 1.37 -15.93 -8.94
CA THR A 143 2.09 -15.28 -7.83
C THR A 143 1.14 -14.58 -6.86
N MET A 144 0.10 -13.91 -7.38
CA MET A 144 -0.90 -13.24 -6.54
C MET A 144 -1.81 -14.23 -5.81
N GLY A 145 -2.16 -15.35 -6.43
CA GLY A 145 -3.11 -16.33 -5.94
C GLY A 145 -4.16 -16.65 -7.00
N THR A 146 -4.50 -17.93 -7.13
CA THR A 146 -5.49 -18.44 -8.08
C THR A 146 -6.79 -18.82 -7.38
N ALA A 147 -7.86 -19.02 -8.16
CA ALA A 147 -9.13 -19.54 -7.63
C ALA A 147 -8.97 -20.88 -6.87
N ALA A 148 -8.00 -21.72 -7.24
CA ALA A 148 -7.70 -22.94 -6.50
C ALA A 148 -7.09 -22.65 -5.12
N THR A 149 -6.19 -21.67 -5.04
CA THR A 149 -5.58 -21.27 -3.77
C THR A 149 -6.56 -20.57 -2.83
N PHE A 150 -7.58 -19.88 -3.37
CA PHE A 150 -8.66 -19.31 -2.57
C PHE A 150 -9.56 -20.41 -1.98
N ARG A 151 -9.84 -21.48 -2.74
CA ARG A 151 -10.52 -22.69 -2.20
C ARG A 151 -9.74 -23.37 -1.07
N GLN A 152 -8.43 -23.49 -1.22
CA GLN A 152 -7.56 -24.00 -0.15
C GLN A 152 -7.56 -23.08 1.08
N MET A 153 -7.61 -21.77 0.87
CA MET A 153 -7.73 -20.81 1.96
C MET A 153 -9.08 -20.96 2.69
N SER A 154 -10.18 -21.18 1.97
CA SER A 154 -11.51 -21.46 2.56
C SER A 154 -11.53 -22.74 3.40
N SER A 155 -10.75 -23.78 3.02
CA SER A 155 -10.65 -25.03 3.77
C SER A 155 -9.62 -25.00 4.92
N GLY A 156 -8.94 -23.87 5.13
CA GLY A 156 -7.95 -23.70 6.20
C GLY A 156 -6.55 -24.20 5.86
N GLU A 157 -6.31 -24.69 4.64
CA GLU A 157 -4.99 -25.15 4.18
C GLU A 157 -4.03 -23.97 3.93
N GLU A 158 -2.73 -24.25 3.89
CA GLU A 158 -1.74 -23.27 3.41
C GLU A 158 -1.90 -23.04 1.91
N GLY A 159 -2.82 -22.14 1.53
CA GLY A 159 -2.92 -21.63 0.18
C GLY A 159 -1.63 -20.92 -0.23
N ASP A 160 -1.13 -21.24 -1.43
CA ASP A 160 0.05 -20.59 -1.98
C ASP A 160 -0.29 -19.26 -2.70
N GLY A 161 0.68 -18.35 -2.78
CA GLY A 161 0.50 -17.02 -3.37
C GLY A 161 0.41 -15.87 -2.35
N ILE A 162 0.52 -14.64 -2.85
CA ILE A 162 0.58 -13.42 -2.02
C ILE A 162 -0.74 -13.15 -1.30
N ILE A 163 -1.88 -13.21 -1.99
CA ILE A 163 -3.19 -12.88 -1.42
C ILE A 163 -3.54 -13.85 -0.27
N PRO A 164 -3.50 -15.19 -0.44
CA PRO A 164 -3.85 -16.11 0.65
C PRO A 164 -2.96 -15.97 1.89
N ARG A 165 -1.64 -15.83 1.69
CA ARG A 165 -0.69 -15.61 2.78
C ARG A 165 -0.90 -14.28 3.48
N SER A 166 -1.24 -13.22 2.71
CA SER A 166 -1.55 -11.90 3.27
C SER A 166 -2.78 -11.95 4.17
N MET A 167 -3.86 -12.62 3.74
CA MET A 167 -5.06 -12.74 4.56
C MET A 167 -4.77 -13.46 5.87
N ARG A 168 -4.09 -14.62 5.81
CA ARG A 168 -3.71 -15.34 7.04
C ARG A 168 -2.88 -14.45 7.96
N TYR A 169 -1.82 -13.81 7.45
CA TYR A 169 -0.96 -12.94 8.24
C TYR A 169 -1.70 -11.78 8.90
N ILE A 170 -2.58 -11.11 8.17
CA ILE A 170 -3.37 -9.98 8.68
C ILE A 170 -4.29 -10.47 9.80
N PHE A 171 -5.07 -11.53 9.57
CA PHE A 171 -6.01 -12.03 10.58
C PHE A 171 -5.31 -12.62 11.81
N ASP A 172 -4.17 -13.30 11.65
CA ASP A 172 -3.33 -13.73 12.77
C ASP A 172 -2.85 -12.51 13.57
N SER A 173 -2.38 -11.46 12.89
CA SER A 173 -1.95 -10.21 13.53
C SER A 173 -3.10 -9.51 14.27
N LEU A 174 -4.33 -9.57 13.77
CA LEU A 174 -5.51 -9.01 14.43
C LEU A 174 -5.77 -9.66 15.79
N THR A 175 -5.56 -10.97 15.92
CA THR A 175 -5.73 -11.66 17.21
C THR A 175 -4.78 -11.13 18.28
N THR A 176 -3.59 -10.66 17.90
CA THR A 176 -2.59 -10.13 18.84
C THR A 176 -2.92 -8.74 19.36
N ILE A 177 -3.71 -7.95 18.62
CA ILE A 177 -4.07 -6.57 18.98
C ILE A 177 -5.51 -6.39 19.45
N GLN A 178 -6.32 -7.46 19.41
CA GLN A 178 -7.76 -7.43 19.68
C GLN A 178 -8.15 -6.90 21.07
N ASP A 179 -7.27 -7.01 22.06
CA ASP A 179 -7.55 -6.51 23.42
C ASP A 179 -7.34 -4.99 23.53
N ALA A 180 -6.48 -4.43 22.67
CA ALA A 180 -6.12 -3.02 22.68
C ALA A 180 -6.93 -2.19 21.67
N TYR A 181 -7.41 -2.80 20.59
CA TYR A 181 -8.07 -2.10 19.49
C TYR A 181 -9.39 -2.76 19.08
N ASP A 182 -10.40 -1.93 18.83
CA ASP A 182 -11.53 -2.27 17.97
C ASP A 182 -11.05 -2.18 16.52
N VAL A 183 -11.20 -3.26 15.76
CA VAL A 183 -10.72 -3.33 14.37
C VAL A 183 -11.85 -3.70 13.44
N SER A 184 -11.95 -2.99 12.32
CA SER A 184 -12.83 -3.33 11.19
C SER A 184 -11.98 -3.52 9.93
N ILE A 185 -12.25 -4.61 9.21
CA ILE A 185 -11.68 -4.88 7.90
C ILE A 185 -12.82 -4.92 6.89
N LYS A 186 -12.71 -4.12 5.83
CA LYS A 186 -13.60 -4.19 4.67
C LYS A 186 -12.84 -4.59 3.43
N VAL A 187 -13.47 -5.38 2.58
CA VAL A 187 -12.91 -5.84 1.30
C VAL A 187 -13.76 -5.28 0.16
N SER A 188 -13.08 -4.73 -0.84
CA SER A 188 -13.66 -4.52 -2.17
C SER A 188 -12.87 -5.32 -3.19
N PHE A 189 -13.53 -5.79 -4.24
CA PHE A 189 -12.89 -6.51 -5.33
C PHE A 189 -13.46 -6.05 -6.65
N ILE A 190 -12.61 -5.47 -7.49
CA ILE A 190 -13.03 -4.90 -8.77
C ILE A 190 -12.22 -5.47 -9.92
N GLU A 191 -12.78 -5.31 -11.11
CA GLU A 191 -12.12 -5.53 -12.38
C GLU A 191 -12.11 -4.23 -13.19
N ILE A 192 -10.97 -3.91 -13.80
CA ILE A 192 -10.87 -2.88 -14.84
C ILE A 192 -10.68 -3.58 -16.18
N TYR A 193 -11.68 -3.47 -17.06
CA TYR A 193 -11.67 -4.03 -18.41
C TYR A 193 -12.07 -2.94 -19.41
N GLN A 194 -11.26 -2.74 -20.45
CA GLN A 194 -11.45 -1.66 -21.44
C GLN A 194 -11.63 -0.26 -20.82
N ASP A 195 -10.91 0.03 -19.72
CA ASP A 195 -11.00 1.29 -18.97
C ASP A 195 -12.37 1.53 -18.29
N ASP A 196 -13.18 0.47 -18.14
CA ASP A 196 -14.40 0.44 -17.32
C ASP A 196 -14.22 -0.41 -16.07
N ILE A 197 -14.78 0.07 -14.96
CA ILE A 197 -14.67 -0.56 -13.64
C ILE A 197 -15.95 -1.35 -13.40
N ARG A 198 -15.80 -2.61 -13.02
CA ARG A 198 -16.89 -3.50 -12.61
C ARG A 198 -16.66 -3.95 -11.18
N ASP A 199 -17.74 -4.02 -10.42
CA ASP A 199 -17.71 -4.66 -9.11
C ASP A 199 -17.73 -6.18 -9.29
N LEU A 200 -16.79 -6.90 -8.67
CA LEU A 200 -16.78 -8.35 -8.69
C LEU A 200 -17.56 -8.94 -7.49
N LEU A 201 -17.87 -8.13 -6.47
CA LEU A 201 -18.66 -8.55 -5.31
C LEU A 201 -20.16 -8.29 -5.51
N ASP A 202 -20.51 -7.31 -6.34
CA ASP A 202 -21.89 -6.98 -6.71
C ASP A 202 -22.08 -6.97 -8.24
N ALA A 203 -22.21 -8.16 -8.84
CA ALA A 203 -22.30 -8.33 -10.29
C ALA A 203 -23.62 -7.78 -10.89
N ASP A 204 -24.65 -7.60 -10.07
CA ASP A 204 -25.96 -7.09 -10.49
C ASP A 204 -26.05 -5.57 -10.41
N SER A 205 -25.03 -4.89 -9.88
CA SER A 205 -25.00 -3.44 -9.77
C SER A 205 -24.93 -2.78 -11.14
N TYR A 206 -25.92 -1.91 -11.41
CA TYR A 206 -25.95 -1.06 -12.60
C TYR A 206 -25.33 0.32 -12.36
N MET A 207 -24.86 0.60 -11.14
CA MET A 207 -24.33 1.91 -10.77
C MET A 207 -22.91 2.09 -11.32
N PRO A 208 -22.61 3.20 -12.03
CA PRO A 208 -21.27 3.43 -12.53
C PRO A 208 -20.30 3.70 -11.38
N ILE A 209 -19.19 2.95 -11.37
CA ILE A 209 -18.11 3.12 -10.40
C ILE A 209 -17.15 4.19 -10.88
N ASN A 210 -16.95 5.22 -10.05
CA ASN A 210 -16.11 6.36 -10.37
C ASN A 210 -14.90 6.44 -9.44
N VAL A 211 -13.73 6.72 -10.01
CA VAL A 211 -12.53 7.06 -9.24
C VAL A 211 -12.64 8.51 -8.78
N ARG A 212 -12.56 8.75 -7.47
CA ARG A 212 -12.62 10.06 -6.82
C ARG A 212 -11.37 10.29 -5.98
N GLU A 213 -11.10 11.55 -5.66
CA GLU A 213 -9.96 11.97 -4.84
C GLU A 213 -10.47 12.83 -3.69
N SER A 214 -9.95 12.60 -2.49
CA SER A 214 -10.20 13.43 -1.31
C SER A 214 -8.89 13.73 -0.59
N PRO A 215 -8.70 14.95 -0.04
CA PRO A 215 -7.52 15.28 0.77
C PRO A 215 -7.27 14.33 1.94
N GLU A 216 -8.34 13.73 2.49
CA GLU A 216 -8.27 12.85 3.66
C GLU A 216 -8.12 11.38 3.29
N ARG A 217 -8.89 10.92 2.30
CA ARG A 217 -8.93 9.50 1.90
C ARG A 217 -7.94 9.14 0.79
N GLY A 218 -7.31 10.12 0.16
CA GLY A 218 -6.58 9.92 -1.10
C GLY A 218 -7.54 9.51 -2.22
N THR A 219 -7.08 8.64 -3.10
CA THR A 219 -7.94 8.07 -4.14
C THR A 219 -8.88 7.01 -3.55
N PHE A 220 -10.16 7.06 -3.94
CA PHE A 220 -11.18 6.07 -3.56
C PHE A 220 -12.17 5.81 -4.71
N LEU A 221 -12.92 4.72 -4.60
CA LEU A 221 -13.97 4.34 -5.53
C LEU A 221 -15.34 4.72 -4.94
N GLU A 222 -16.12 5.44 -5.72
CA GLU A 222 -17.53 5.74 -5.44
C GLU A 222 -18.41 4.65 -6.04
N ASN A 223 -19.44 4.21 -5.31
CA ASN A 223 -20.40 3.16 -5.69
C ASN A 223 -19.82 1.74 -5.79
N VAL A 224 -18.65 1.47 -5.20
CA VAL A 224 -18.14 0.10 -5.03
C VAL A 224 -18.69 -0.52 -3.75
N GLN A 225 -18.99 -1.82 -3.77
CA GLN A 225 -19.35 -2.57 -2.59
C GLN A 225 -18.12 -2.81 -1.72
N GLU A 226 -18.21 -2.39 -0.46
CA GLU A 226 -17.23 -2.71 0.59
C GLU A 226 -17.89 -3.66 1.60
N VAL A 227 -17.44 -4.92 1.62
CA VAL A 227 -17.99 -5.96 2.50
C VAL A 227 -17.13 -6.08 3.74
N GLU A 228 -17.71 -5.89 4.93
CA GLU A 228 -17.02 -6.14 6.20
C GLU A 228 -16.78 -7.64 6.41
N VAL A 229 -15.56 -8.00 6.81
CA VAL A 229 -15.11 -9.39 7.00
C VAL A 229 -14.50 -9.59 8.37
N ARG A 230 -14.74 -10.78 8.95
CA ARG A 230 -14.27 -11.16 10.29
C ARG A 230 -13.38 -12.40 10.31
N SER A 231 -13.21 -13.06 9.17
CA SER A 231 -12.38 -14.25 9.06
C SER A 231 -11.73 -14.39 7.68
N VAL A 232 -10.62 -15.13 7.65
CA VAL A 232 -9.95 -15.53 6.41
C VAL A 232 -10.91 -16.26 5.45
N ALA A 233 -11.78 -17.11 6.00
CA ALA A 233 -12.76 -17.88 5.22
C ALA A 233 -13.84 -16.99 4.58
N GLU A 234 -14.23 -15.88 5.20
CA GLU A 234 -15.12 -14.89 4.57
C GLU A 234 -14.45 -14.21 3.37
N VAL A 235 -13.20 -13.77 3.52
CA VAL A 235 -12.45 -13.18 2.40
C VAL A 235 -12.28 -14.17 1.27
N ALA A 236 -11.94 -15.42 1.58
CA ALA A 236 -11.76 -16.47 0.58
C ALA A 236 -13.03 -16.72 -0.24
N ARG A 237 -14.21 -16.75 0.41
CA ARG A 237 -15.51 -16.84 -0.28
C ARG A 237 -15.78 -15.65 -1.21
N LEU A 238 -15.46 -14.42 -0.78
CA LEU A 238 -15.61 -13.23 -1.63
C LEU A 238 -14.68 -13.28 -2.86
N LEU A 239 -13.43 -13.70 -2.66
CA LEU A 239 -12.46 -13.86 -3.76
C LEU A 239 -12.88 -14.97 -4.72
N GLU A 240 -13.39 -16.10 -4.23
CA GLU A 240 -13.91 -17.17 -5.07
C GLU A 240 -15.11 -16.70 -5.91
N ALA A 241 -16.10 -16.06 -5.28
CA ALA A 241 -17.27 -15.50 -5.97
C ALA A 241 -16.86 -14.46 -7.02
N GLY A 242 -15.99 -13.52 -6.67
CA GLY A 242 -15.52 -12.50 -7.61
C GLY A 242 -14.73 -13.07 -8.78
N ASN A 243 -13.93 -14.14 -8.57
CA ASN A 243 -13.26 -14.83 -9.67
C ASN A 243 -14.23 -15.60 -10.56
N LEU A 244 -15.31 -16.14 -10.00
CA LEU A 244 -16.36 -16.76 -10.80
C LEU A 244 -17.06 -15.72 -11.68
N HIS A 245 -17.43 -14.56 -11.14
CA HIS A 245 -18.00 -13.46 -11.92
C HIS A 245 -17.06 -13.00 -13.03
N ARG A 246 -15.76 -12.86 -12.71
CA ARG A 246 -14.71 -12.56 -13.67
C ARG A 246 -14.60 -13.60 -14.79
N ALA A 247 -14.73 -14.89 -14.47
CA ALA A 247 -14.66 -15.99 -15.43
C ALA A 247 -15.93 -16.13 -16.29
N VAL A 248 -17.12 -15.89 -15.73
CA VAL A 248 -18.38 -15.91 -16.48
C VAL A 248 -18.39 -14.77 -17.52
N ALA A 249 -17.89 -13.58 -17.15
CA ALA A 249 -17.67 -12.49 -18.10
C ALA A 249 -16.70 -12.90 -19.24
N ALA A 250 -15.72 -13.76 -18.93
CA ALA A 250 -14.75 -14.29 -19.90
C ALA A 250 -15.35 -15.29 -20.90
N HIS A 251 -16.26 -16.15 -20.45
CA HIS A 251 -16.85 -17.19 -21.29
C HIS A 251 -17.66 -16.63 -22.48
N ASN A 252 -18.05 -15.36 -22.42
CA ASN A 252 -18.68 -14.64 -23.53
C ASN A 252 -17.68 -14.07 -24.54
N LEU A 253 -16.38 -13.89 -24.20
CA LEU A 253 -15.36 -13.27 -25.06
C LEU A 253 -13.91 -13.68 -24.64
N ASN A 254 -13.38 -14.81 -25.16
CA ASN A 254 -11.96 -15.25 -25.05
C ASN A 254 -11.31 -15.22 -23.64
N GLU A 255 -10.00 -15.55 -23.54
CA GLU A 255 -9.23 -15.65 -22.28
C GLU A 255 -9.08 -14.30 -21.54
N HIS A 256 -10.15 -13.85 -20.88
CA HIS A 256 -10.34 -12.50 -20.30
C HIS A 256 -9.37 -12.13 -19.17
N SER A 257 -8.84 -13.11 -18.42
CA SER A 257 -7.90 -12.83 -17.32
C SER A 257 -6.60 -12.16 -17.80
N SER A 258 -6.20 -12.39 -19.05
CA SER A 258 -5.07 -11.72 -19.71
C SER A 258 -5.36 -10.26 -20.10
N ARG A 259 -6.63 -9.88 -20.14
CA ARG A 259 -7.14 -8.64 -20.76
C ARG A 259 -7.74 -7.64 -19.77
N SER A 260 -7.81 -7.99 -18.49
CA SER A 260 -8.36 -7.14 -17.45
C SER A 260 -7.44 -7.05 -16.24
N HIS A 261 -7.57 -5.96 -15.48
CA HIS A 261 -6.87 -5.76 -14.22
C HIS A 261 -7.79 -6.13 -13.06
N ALA A 262 -7.39 -7.05 -12.19
CA ALA A 262 -8.12 -7.36 -10.97
C ALA A 262 -7.47 -6.68 -9.78
N ILE A 263 -8.27 -6.01 -8.95
CA ILE A 263 -7.79 -5.24 -7.80
C ILE A 263 -8.63 -5.61 -6.60
N CYS A 264 -8.04 -6.37 -5.68
CA CYS A 264 -8.60 -6.60 -4.35
C CYS A 264 -8.05 -5.54 -3.40
N THR A 265 -8.92 -4.85 -2.69
CA THR A 265 -8.52 -3.83 -1.71
C THR A 265 -9.03 -4.21 -0.33
N LEU A 266 -8.12 -4.19 0.64
CA LEU A 266 -8.46 -4.26 2.06
C LEU A 266 -8.40 -2.88 2.67
N HIS A 267 -9.46 -2.51 3.38
CA HIS A 267 -9.57 -1.30 4.17
C HIS A 267 -9.50 -1.68 5.64
N LEU A 268 -8.49 -1.19 6.33
CA LEU A 268 -8.30 -1.38 7.76
C LEU A 268 -8.68 -0.10 8.49
N GLU A 269 -9.52 -0.23 9.51
CA GLU A 269 -9.75 0.80 10.52
C GLU A 269 -9.47 0.21 11.90
N GLN A 270 -8.56 0.84 12.65
CA GLN A 270 -8.28 0.46 14.04
C GLN A 270 -8.60 1.64 14.94
N ARG A 271 -9.38 1.39 15.98
CA ARG A 271 -9.72 2.36 17.02
C ARG A 271 -9.33 1.80 18.36
N ARG A 272 -8.46 2.50 19.08
CA ARG A 272 -7.97 2.05 20.37
C ARG A 272 -9.08 2.04 21.42
N ARG A 273 -9.19 0.94 22.16
CA ARG A 273 -10.19 0.79 23.22
C ARG A 273 -9.92 1.73 24.39
N PRO A 274 -10.96 2.26 25.05
CA PRO A 274 -10.81 3.13 26.22
C PRO A 274 -10.06 2.48 27.39
N HIS A 275 -10.24 1.16 27.59
CA HIS A 275 -9.62 0.39 28.67
C HIS A 275 -8.27 -0.24 28.31
N ALA A 276 -7.77 -0.01 27.08
CA ALA A 276 -6.46 -0.49 26.70
C ALA A 276 -5.39 0.07 27.67
N PRO A 277 -4.32 -0.69 27.97
CA PRO A 277 -3.24 -0.24 28.85
C PRO A 277 -2.78 1.17 28.45
N PRO A 278 -2.43 2.05 29.40
CA PRO A 278 -1.91 3.38 29.06
C PRO A 278 -0.71 3.20 28.12
N ALA A 279 -0.76 3.89 26.98
CA ALA A 279 0.33 3.81 26.02
C ALA A 279 1.30 4.94 26.30
N ALA A 280 2.51 4.77 25.76
CA ALA A 280 3.35 5.90 25.44
C ALA A 280 2.53 7.01 24.73
N LYS A 281 2.90 8.27 24.98
CA LYS A 281 2.20 9.46 24.46
C LYS A 281 2.05 9.48 22.93
N ASP A 282 2.83 8.66 22.21
CA ASP A 282 2.94 8.67 20.76
C ASP A 282 2.19 7.53 20.05
N ILE A 283 1.46 6.65 20.76
CA ILE A 283 0.70 5.59 20.10
C ILE A 283 -0.61 6.15 19.53
N PRO A 284 -0.84 6.06 18.21
CA PRO A 284 -2.03 6.60 17.57
C PRO A 284 -3.30 5.90 18.06
N ARG A 285 -4.33 6.70 18.36
CA ARG A 285 -5.63 6.22 18.82
C ARG A 285 -6.48 5.65 17.70
N PHE A 286 -6.28 6.17 16.50
CA PHE A 286 -7.03 5.80 15.32
C PHE A 286 -6.06 5.60 14.17
N LEU A 287 -6.25 4.52 13.42
CA LEU A 287 -5.44 4.19 12.24
C LEU A 287 -6.37 3.77 11.11
N ARG A 288 -6.09 4.29 9.91
CA ARG A 288 -6.68 3.84 8.65
C ARG A 288 -5.58 3.34 7.72
N ALA A 289 -5.85 2.29 6.96
CA ALA A 289 -4.96 1.88 5.88
C ALA A 289 -5.72 1.23 4.73
N LYS A 290 -5.14 1.35 3.54
CA LYS A 290 -5.56 0.64 2.33
C LYS A 290 -4.45 -0.30 1.90
N LEU A 291 -4.77 -1.56 1.63
CA LEU A 291 -3.87 -2.53 1.00
C LEU A 291 -4.47 -2.89 -0.36
N HIS A 292 -3.79 -2.49 -1.43
CA HIS A 292 -4.13 -2.90 -2.79
C HIS A 292 -3.33 -4.14 -3.20
N LEU A 293 -4.03 -5.20 -3.60
CA LEU A 293 -3.48 -6.43 -4.16
C LEU A 293 -3.93 -6.53 -5.62
N VAL A 294 -3.01 -6.24 -6.53
CA VAL A 294 -3.31 -5.95 -7.94
C VAL A 294 -2.71 -7.02 -8.84
N ASP A 295 -3.55 -7.65 -9.66
CA ASP A 295 -3.16 -8.54 -10.76
C ASP A 295 -3.46 -7.82 -12.09
N LEU A 296 -2.41 -7.30 -12.73
CA LEU A 296 -2.58 -6.53 -13.97
C LEU A 296 -2.80 -7.46 -15.17
N ALA A 297 -3.43 -6.93 -16.23
CA ALA A 297 -3.45 -7.55 -17.55
C ALA A 297 -2.05 -7.82 -18.11
N GLY A 298 -1.98 -8.64 -19.17
CA GLY A 298 -0.75 -8.91 -19.92
C GLY A 298 -0.14 -7.65 -20.54
N SER A 299 1.18 -7.49 -20.43
CA SER A 299 1.91 -6.35 -20.98
C SER A 299 2.25 -6.45 -22.48
N GLU A 300 1.88 -7.54 -23.14
CA GLU A 300 2.09 -7.74 -24.57
C GLU A 300 1.28 -6.77 -25.42
N ARG A 301 1.85 -6.36 -26.57
CA ARG A 301 1.19 -5.39 -27.44
C ARG A 301 0.15 -6.10 -28.31
N ALA A 302 -0.98 -5.42 -28.58
CA ALA A 302 -2.02 -5.93 -29.48
C ALA A 302 -1.51 -6.28 -30.91
N LYS A 303 -0.40 -5.68 -31.36
CA LYS A 303 0.23 -6.03 -32.63
C LYS A 303 0.93 -7.39 -32.61
N GLU A 304 1.35 -7.85 -31.44
CA GLU A 304 2.08 -9.11 -31.24
C GLU A 304 1.11 -10.31 -31.15
N THR A 305 -0.18 -10.06 -30.91
CA THR A 305 -1.22 -11.10 -30.81
C THR A 305 -1.80 -11.52 -32.16
N GLY A 306 -1.43 -10.85 -33.27
CA GLY A 306 -1.90 -11.19 -34.63
C GLY A 306 -3.40 -11.00 -34.86
N THR A 307 -4.10 -10.30 -33.97
CA THR A 307 -5.55 -10.07 -34.03
C THR A 307 -5.89 -8.94 -35.00
N THR A 308 -7.00 -9.07 -35.74
CA THR A 308 -7.49 -8.07 -36.72
C THR A 308 -8.90 -7.60 -36.37
N GLY A 309 -9.33 -6.47 -36.93
CA GLY A 309 -10.70 -5.96 -36.77
C GLY A 309 -11.06 -5.56 -35.32
N GLN A 310 -12.25 -5.97 -34.83
CA GLN A 310 -12.74 -5.62 -33.49
C GLN A 310 -11.82 -6.13 -32.37
N GLN A 311 -11.19 -7.30 -32.53
CA GLN A 311 -10.25 -7.84 -31.53
C GLN A 311 -8.96 -7.00 -31.44
N PHE A 312 -8.57 -6.32 -32.51
CA PHE A 312 -7.46 -5.37 -32.48
C PHE A 312 -7.84 -4.09 -31.75
N ALA A 313 -9.03 -3.54 -32.03
CA ALA A 313 -9.55 -2.36 -31.33
C ALA A 313 -9.71 -2.62 -29.81
N GLU A 314 -10.20 -3.80 -29.44
CA GLU A 314 -10.24 -4.29 -28.07
C GLU A 314 -8.82 -4.35 -27.46
N GLY A 315 -7.86 -4.98 -28.16
CA GLY A 315 -6.47 -5.07 -27.71
C GLY A 315 -5.80 -3.70 -27.49
N VAL A 316 -6.16 -2.69 -28.29
CA VAL A 316 -5.71 -1.30 -28.10
C VAL A 316 -6.31 -0.71 -26.81
N ASN A 317 -7.60 -0.90 -26.58
CA ASN A 317 -8.28 -0.38 -25.37
C ASN A 317 -7.81 -1.07 -24.09
N ILE A 318 -7.53 -2.37 -24.12
CA ILE A 318 -6.91 -3.11 -23.00
C ILE A 318 -5.54 -2.52 -22.67
N ASN A 319 -4.74 -2.28 -23.71
CA ASN A 319 -3.42 -1.70 -23.56
C ASN A 319 -3.44 -0.22 -23.15
N LYS A 320 -4.58 0.47 -23.19
CA LYS A 320 -4.71 1.86 -22.72
C LYS A 320 -4.29 1.98 -21.26
N GLY A 321 -4.77 1.07 -20.40
CA GLY A 321 -4.43 1.04 -18.97
C GLY A 321 -2.92 0.91 -18.72
N LEU A 322 -2.28 -0.07 -19.36
CA LEU A 322 -0.85 -0.33 -19.22
C LEU A 322 0.05 0.70 -19.91
N SER A 323 -0.41 1.27 -21.02
CA SER A 323 0.30 2.35 -21.73
C SER A 323 0.31 3.63 -20.88
N ALA A 324 -0.85 4.01 -20.32
CA ALA A 324 -0.95 5.11 -19.37
C ALA A 324 -0.05 4.86 -18.15
N LEU A 325 -0.06 3.65 -17.59
CA LEU A 325 0.82 3.28 -16.49
C LEU A 325 2.30 3.45 -16.86
N GLY A 326 2.68 3.07 -18.08
CA GLY A 326 4.03 3.27 -18.60
C GLY A 326 4.42 4.73 -18.76
N ASN A 327 3.48 5.60 -19.14
CA ASN A 327 3.69 7.04 -19.23
C ASN A 327 3.87 7.67 -17.84
N VAL A 328 3.06 7.25 -16.85
CA VAL A 328 3.18 7.68 -15.46
C VAL A 328 4.53 7.27 -14.88
N ILE A 329 4.94 6.01 -15.05
CA ILE A 329 6.23 5.51 -14.56
C ILE A 329 7.40 6.22 -15.25
N GLY A 330 7.32 6.42 -16.58
CA GLY A 330 8.31 7.20 -17.32
C GLY A 330 8.46 8.61 -16.76
N ALA A 331 7.34 9.33 -16.62
CA ALA A 331 7.33 10.69 -16.08
C ALA A 331 7.85 10.79 -14.65
N LEU A 332 7.56 9.80 -13.79
CA LEU A 332 8.05 9.76 -12.40
C LEU A 332 9.55 9.39 -12.32
N SER A 333 10.03 8.52 -13.23
CA SER A 333 11.44 8.10 -13.28
C SER A 333 12.39 9.18 -13.81
N GLU A 334 11.90 10.08 -14.67
CA GLU A 334 12.65 11.23 -15.20
C GLU A 334 12.82 12.37 -14.17
N GLY A 335 12.34 12.18 -12.94
CA GLY A 335 12.45 13.14 -11.84
C GLY A 335 11.57 14.39 -12.00
N ALA A 336 11.87 15.45 -11.25
CA ALA A 336 11.10 16.70 -11.22
C ALA A 336 11.08 17.51 -12.54
N SER A 337 11.57 16.93 -13.64
CA SER A 337 11.62 17.55 -14.96
C SER A 337 10.24 17.74 -15.59
N ARG A 338 9.25 16.90 -15.25
CA ARG A 338 7.85 17.07 -15.63
C ARG A 338 7.01 17.61 -14.47
N LYS A 339 6.38 18.77 -14.69
CA LYS A 339 5.44 19.38 -13.73
C LYS A 339 4.13 18.60 -13.57
N HIS A 340 3.73 17.80 -14.56
CA HIS A 340 2.45 17.10 -14.59
C HIS A 340 2.66 15.61 -14.87
N ILE A 341 2.08 14.77 -14.03
CA ILE A 341 2.07 13.31 -14.18
C ILE A 341 0.69 12.88 -14.72
N PRO A 342 0.61 12.13 -15.83
CA PRO A 342 -0.64 11.88 -16.54
C PRO A 342 -1.48 10.75 -15.91
N TYR A 343 -1.80 10.84 -14.61
CA TYR A 343 -2.64 9.83 -13.95
C TYR A 343 -4.05 9.75 -14.51
N ARG A 344 -4.53 10.79 -15.20
CA ARG A 344 -5.90 10.85 -15.72
C ARG A 344 -6.10 10.10 -17.04
N ASP A 345 -5.03 9.60 -17.65
CA ASP A 345 -5.08 8.92 -18.95
C ASP A 345 -5.81 7.57 -18.88
N SER A 346 -5.92 6.95 -17.71
CA SER A 346 -6.72 5.73 -17.48
C SER A 346 -7.27 5.64 -16.06
N LYS A 347 -8.40 4.94 -15.87
CA LYS A 347 -8.95 4.68 -14.53
C LYS A 347 -7.98 3.89 -13.66
N LEU A 348 -7.19 2.99 -14.27
CA LEU A 348 -6.12 2.25 -13.58
C LEU A 348 -5.08 3.19 -12.96
N THR A 349 -4.58 4.15 -13.74
CA THR A 349 -3.53 5.07 -13.25
C THR A 349 -4.07 6.08 -12.23
N ARG A 350 -5.34 6.50 -12.36
CA ARG A 350 -6.00 7.29 -11.31
C ARG A 350 -6.10 6.51 -10.01
N LEU A 351 -6.50 5.24 -10.07
CA LEU A 351 -6.62 4.38 -8.89
C LEU A 351 -5.26 4.13 -8.22
N LEU A 352 -4.21 3.90 -9.00
CA LEU A 352 -2.84 3.68 -8.53
C LEU A 352 -2.04 4.97 -8.29
N GLN A 353 -2.69 6.14 -8.33
CA GLN A 353 -2.03 7.43 -8.10
C GLN A 353 -1.36 7.49 -6.71
N ASP A 354 -2.03 6.96 -5.69
CA ASP A 354 -1.46 6.87 -4.34
C ASP A 354 -0.25 5.91 -4.30
N SER A 355 -0.27 4.85 -5.12
CA SER A 355 0.75 3.81 -5.20
C SER A 355 2.02 4.23 -5.94
N LEU A 356 1.95 5.17 -6.86
CA LEU A 356 3.07 5.59 -7.71
C LEU A 356 3.30 7.10 -7.56
N GLY A 357 4.24 7.49 -6.70
CA GLY A 357 4.55 8.89 -6.38
C GLY A 357 3.71 9.50 -5.26
N GLY A 358 2.70 8.78 -4.77
CA GLY A 358 1.75 9.25 -3.75
C GLY A 358 2.02 8.71 -2.33
N ASN A 359 0.96 8.64 -1.52
CA ASN A 359 0.99 8.13 -0.15
C ASN A 359 0.68 6.63 -0.09
N SER A 360 1.67 5.80 -0.42
CA SER A 360 1.61 4.34 -0.27
C SER A 360 3.02 3.75 -0.29
N GLU A 361 3.26 2.70 0.50
CA GLU A 361 4.41 1.82 0.27
C GLU A 361 4.08 0.81 -0.82
N THR A 362 4.93 0.72 -1.83
CA THR A 362 4.58 -0.02 -3.05
C THR A 362 5.65 -1.04 -3.39
N LEU A 363 5.18 -2.25 -3.66
CA LEU A 363 5.93 -3.38 -4.17
C LEU A 363 5.43 -3.75 -5.57
N MET A 364 6.32 -3.68 -6.54
CA MET A 364 6.11 -4.25 -7.88
C MET A 364 6.70 -5.65 -7.95
N VAL A 365 5.90 -6.61 -8.42
CA VAL A 365 6.32 -7.98 -8.70
C VAL A 365 6.39 -8.19 -10.21
N ALA A 366 7.58 -8.07 -10.78
CA ALA A 366 7.84 -8.23 -12.21
C ALA A 366 7.97 -9.71 -12.57
N CYS A 367 6.92 -10.30 -13.16
CA CYS A 367 6.86 -11.70 -13.54
C CYS A 367 7.36 -11.89 -14.99
N VAL A 368 8.35 -12.76 -15.20
CA VAL A 368 8.97 -12.98 -16.52
C VAL A 368 9.01 -14.46 -16.91
N SER A 369 8.88 -14.71 -18.22
CA SER A 369 9.11 -16.05 -18.80
C SER A 369 10.59 -16.25 -19.08
N PRO A 370 11.16 -17.44 -18.79
CA PRO A 370 12.53 -17.74 -19.17
C PRO A 370 12.66 -18.12 -20.65
N ALA A 371 11.57 -18.29 -21.43
CA ALA A 371 11.66 -18.82 -22.78
C ALA A 371 12.29 -17.82 -23.77
N ASN A 372 13.23 -18.29 -24.59
CA ASN A 372 13.96 -17.51 -25.61
C ASN A 372 13.06 -16.77 -26.61
N PHE A 373 11.93 -17.34 -27.01
CA PHE A 373 10.97 -16.65 -27.90
C PHE A 373 10.22 -15.50 -27.19
N ASN A 374 10.25 -15.45 -25.86
CA ASN A 374 9.72 -14.37 -25.02
C ASN A 374 10.81 -13.34 -24.63
N TYR A 375 11.95 -13.31 -25.31
CA TYR A 375 13.05 -12.41 -24.99
C TYR A 375 12.64 -10.92 -24.98
N GLU A 376 11.92 -10.45 -26.01
CA GLU A 376 11.52 -9.04 -26.10
C GLU A 376 10.47 -8.63 -25.06
N PRO A 377 9.39 -9.41 -24.83
CA PRO A 377 8.49 -9.16 -23.71
C PRO A 377 9.19 -9.15 -22.34
N THR A 378 10.15 -10.07 -22.13
CA THR A 378 10.94 -10.15 -20.90
C THR A 378 11.81 -8.91 -20.72
N LEU A 379 12.55 -8.52 -21.76
CA LEU A 379 13.35 -7.30 -21.77
C LEU A 379 12.51 -6.05 -21.50
N SER A 380 11.33 -5.96 -22.13
CA SER A 380 10.39 -4.87 -21.92
C SER A 380 9.90 -4.81 -20.46
N THR A 381 9.59 -5.96 -19.88
CA THR A 381 9.19 -6.08 -18.46
C THR A 381 10.30 -5.62 -17.52
N LEU A 382 11.55 -6.04 -17.75
CA LEU A 382 12.68 -5.66 -16.90
C LEU A 382 13.04 -4.17 -17.01
N ARG A 383 13.01 -3.61 -18.22
CA ARG A 383 13.17 -2.15 -18.44
C ARG A 383 12.10 -1.35 -17.70
N TYR A 384 10.86 -1.83 -17.76
CA TYR A 384 9.74 -1.21 -17.07
C TYR A 384 9.92 -1.24 -15.55
N ALA A 385 10.28 -2.40 -15.02
CA ALA A 385 10.54 -2.63 -13.61
C ALA A 385 11.71 -1.77 -13.11
N SER A 386 12.78 -1.64 -13.90
CA SER A 386 13.94 -0.80 -13.56
C SER A 386 13.57 0.67 -13.43
N ARG A 387 12.71 1.18 -14.33
CA ARG A 387 12.18 2.55 -14.19
C ARG A 387 11.28 2.70 -12.96
N ALA A 388 10.39 1.74 -12.71
CA ALA A 388 9.50 1.77 -11.54
C ALA A 388 10.30 1.86 -10.22
N ARG A 389 11.41 1.15 -10.10
CA ARG A 389 12.30 1.16 -8.92
C ARG A 389 12.83 2.54 -8.54
N SER A 390 12.96 3.45 -9.52
CA SER A 390 13.46 4.81 -9.29
C SER A 390 12.42 5.77 -8.70
N ILE A 391 11.14 5.38 -8.71
CA ILE A 391 10.03 6.22 -8.24
C ILE A 391 10.11 6.39 -6.73
N GLN A 392 9.93 7.63 -6.26
CA GLN A 392 9.91 7.99 -4.85
C GLN A 392 8.48 8.33 -4.40
N ASN A 393 7.94 7.52 -3.49
CA ASN A 393 6.66 7.75 -2.84
C ASN A 393 6.82 8.64 -1.60
N ARG A 394 5.75 9.36 -1.25
CA ARG A 394 5.67 10.23 -0.06
C ARG A 394 4.75 9.58 0.96
N VAL A 395 5.33 8.67 1.73
CA VAL A 395 4.60 7.80 2.65
C VAL A 395 4.33 8.52 3.96
N LYS A 396 3.09 8.42 4.43
CA LYS A 396 2.60 9.00 5.66
C LYS A 396 1.63 8.03 6.35
N GLN A 397 1.74 7.92 7.66
CA GLN A 397 0.78 7.17 8.48
C GLN A 397 -0.59 7.87 8.46
N ASN A 398 -1.67 7.13 8.21
CA ASN A 398 -3.01 7.68 8.30
C ASN A 398 -3.53 7.51 9.74
N ASN A 399 -3.08 8.41 10.59
CA ASN A 399 -3.40 8.44 12.03
C ASN A 399 -4.21 9.68 12.43
N LYS A 400 -4.72 10.44 11.45
CA LYS A 400 -5.43 11.69 11.70
C LYS A 400 -6.87 11.41 12.13
N TYR A 401 -7.26 12.12 13.18
CA TYR A 401 -8.62 12.25 13.68
C TYR A 401 -9.52 12.88 12.62
N THR A 402 -10.70 12.33 12.38
CA THR A 402 -11.82 13.18 11.98
C THR A 402 -12.46 13.74 13.27
N PRO A 403 -12.95 14.99 13.28
CA PRO A 403 -13.70 15.53 14.41
C PRO A 403 -14.84 14.60 14.83
N GLU A 404 -15.46 13.92 13.88
CA GLU A 404 -16.51 12.94 14.08
C GLU A 404 -16.00 11.71 14.86
N ASP A 405 -14.82 11.18 14.50
CA ASP A 405 -14.18 10.05 15.18
C ASP A 405 -13.80 10.42 16.63
N GLU A 406 -13.34 11.65 16.86
CA GLU A 406 -13.01 12.15 18.21
C GLU A 406 -14.27 12.36 19.06
N ILE A 407 -15.32 12.95 18.50
CA ILE A 407 -16.60 13.13 19.18
C ILE A 407 -17.21 11.77 19.55
N ALA A 408 -17.18 10.80 18.63
CA ALA A 408 -17.67 9.45 18.89
C ALA A 408 -16.87 8.78 20.03
N TYR A 409 -15.55 8.90 20.02
CA TYR A 409 -14.69 8.36 21.07
C TYR A 409 -14.95 9.01 22.43
N LEU A 410 -15.02 10.35 22.49
CA LEU A 410 -15.26 11.08 23.74
C LEU A 410 -16.64 10.77 24.31
N ARG A 411 -17.67 10.66 23.45
CA ARG A 411 -19.02 10.24 23.87
C ARG A 411 -19.02 8.85 24.48
N GLN A 412 -18.36 7.88 23.83
CA GLN A 412 -18.24 6.54 24.37
C GLN A 412 -17.50 6.52 25.72
N GLN A 413 -16.40 7.27 25.85
CA GLN A 413 -15.70 7.38 27.13
C GLN A 413 -16.57 7.99 28.23
N LEU A 414 -17.38 9.00 27.90
CA LEU A 414 -18.30 9.62 28.86
C LEU A 414 -19.37 8.63 29.31
N GLU A 415 -19.94 7.87 28.39
CA GLU A 415 -20.95 6.86 28.68
C GLU A 415 -20.40 5.74 29.56
N GLU A 416 -19.23 5.18 29.22
CA GLU A 416 -18.56 4.13 30.02
C GLU A 416 -18.18 4.63 31.42
N ARG A 417 -17.59 5.84 31.52
CA ARG A 417 -17.28 6.45 32.83
C ARG A 417 -18.54 6.69 33.64
N SER A 418 -19.62 7.15 33.02
CA SER A 418 -20.90 7.36 33.71
C SER A 418 -21.48 6.05 34.23
N ALA A 419 -21.39 4.96 33.47
CA ALA A 419 -21.82 3.63 33.90
C ALA A 419 -20.97 3.10 35.07
N MET A 420 -19.65 3.29 35.03
CA MET A 420 -18.75 2.90 36.11
C MET A 420 -19.01 3.68 37.40
N VAL A 421 -19.22 5.00 37.29
CA VAL A 421 -19.59 5.87 38.42
C VAL A 421 -20.91 5.40 39.04
N SER A 422 -21.93 5.13 38.22
CA SER A 422 -23.23 4.62 38.68
C SER A 422 -23.10 3.28 39.43
N LYS A 423 -22.29 2.36 38.91
CA LYS A 423 -22.02 1.06 39.56
C LYS A 423 -21.31 1.22 40.90
N LEU A 424 -20.27 2.07 40.97
CA LEU A 424 -19.56 2.35 42.22
C LEU A 424 -20.45 3.03 43.26
N GLN A 425 -21.31 3.95 42.82
CA GLN A 425 -22.32 4.57 43.69
C GLN A 425 -23.28 3.53 44.28
N SER A 426 -23.79 2.61 43.45
CA SER A 426 -24.65 1.51 43.92
C SER A 426 -23.94 0.59 44.93
N GLN A 427 -22.68 0.26 44.68
CA GLN A 427 -21.87 -0.55 45.61
C GLN A 427 -21.64 0.17 46.95
N LEU A 428 -21.33 1.47 46.90
CA LEU A 428 -21.15 2.29 48.09
C LEU A 428 -22.44 2.38 48.92
N ASP A 429 -23.58 2.58 48.27
CA ASP A 429 -24.89 2.63 48.92
C ASP A 429 -25.25 1.31 49.59
N MET A 430 -24.96 0.17 48.94
CA MET A 430 -25.15 -1.16 49.55
C MET A 430 -24.24 -1.36 50.77
N ALA A 431 -22.96 -0.99 50.68
CA ALA A 431 -22.02 -1.09 51.79
C ALA A 431 -22.43 -0.21 52.98
N LEU A 432 -22.89 1.02 52.71
CA LEU A 432 -23.40 1.93 53.74
C LEU A 432 -24.66 1.39 54.42
N ARG A 433 -25.56 0.73 53.68
CA ARG A 433 -26.75 0.07 54.25
C ARG A 433 -26.36 -1.11 55.14
N MET A 434 -25.39 -1.93 54.73
CA MET A 434 -24.88 -3.02 55.57
C MET A 434 -24.23 -2.51 56.86
N LEU A 435 -23.45 -1.44 56.79
CA LEU A 435 -22.84 -0.83 57.98
C LEU A 435 -23.89 -0.25 58.94
N LYS A 436 -24.92 0.40 58.41
CA LYS A 436 -26.03 0.95 59.21
C LYS A 436 -26.94 -0.15 59.78
N GLY A 437 -27.13 -1.26 59.06
CA GLY A 437 -27.88 -2.42 59.52
C GLY A 437 -27.13 -3.26 60.58
N ALA A 438 -25.80 -3.27 60.54
CA ALA A 438 -24.96 -3.91 61.56
C ALA A 438 -24.80 -3.07 62.84
N ALA A 439 -25.20 -1.79 62.81
CA ALA A 439 -25.08 -0.87 63.94
C ALA A 439 -26.41 -0.70 64.70
N SER A 440 -26.65 -1.57 65.69
CA SER A 440 -27.35 -1.21 66.94
C SER A 440 -27.16 -2.29 68.02
N PRO A 441 -26.95 -1.99 69.32
CA PRO A 441 -26.48 -0.76 69.96
C PRO A 441 -25.14 -0.99 70.71
N SER A 442 -24.07 -0.33 70.27
CA SER A 442 -22.90 -0.06 71.12
C SER A 442 -22.23 1.23 70.67
N GLY A 443 -22.94 2.35 70.84
CA GLY A 443 -22.34 3.65 71.19
C GLY A 443 -21.28 4.33 70.31
N VAL A 444 -20.98 3.91 69.08
CA VAL A 444 -20.01 4.64 68.24
C VAL A 444 -20.71 5.46 67.15
N LYS A 445 -20.78 6.79 67.36
CA LYS A 445 -21.20 7.76 66.33
C LYS A 445 -20.10 7.89 65.27
N LEU A 446 -20.35 7.39 64.07
CA LEU A 446 -19.56 7.76 62.88
C LEU A 446 -20.10 9.08 62.30
N VAL A 447 -19.30 10.14 62.41
CA VAL A 447 -19.56 11.44 61.78
C VAL A 447 -19.02 11.39 60.35
N LEU A 448 -19.90 11.52 59.36
CA LEU A 448 -19.50 11.70 57.95
C LEU A 448 -19.19 13.18 57.68
N PRO A 449 -18.14 13.53 56.91
CA PRO A 449 -17.84 14.90 56.53
C PRO A 449 -18.90 15.48 55.57
N ALA A 450 -19.28 16.74 55.79
CA ALA A 450 -20.42 17.42 55.16
C ALA A 450 -20.24 17.85 53.68
N HIS A 451 -19.48 17.13 52.86
CA HIS A 451 -19.20 17.53 51.46
C HIS A 451 -19.86 16.66 50.38
N LEU A 452 -20.83 15.80 50.72
CA LEU A 452 -21.53 14.94 49.74
C LEU A 452 -23.05 15.15 49.67
N SER A 453 -23.58 16.21 50.26
CA SER A 453 -25.00 16.56 50.18
C SER A 453 -25.23 17.81 49.35
N SER A 454 -25.08 17.70 48.04
CA SER A 454 -25.70 18.64 47.09
C SER A 454 -26.35 17.84 45.97
N PRO A 455 -27.69 17.90 45.80
CA PRO A 455 -28.34 17.28 44.66
C PRO A 455 -27.96 18.05 43.39
N VAL A 456 -27.52 17.34 42.36
CA VAL A 456 -27.41 17.89 41.01
C VAL A 456 -28.81 17.95 40.42
N SER A 457 -29.38 19.15 40.34
CA SER A 457 -30.65 19.40 39.64
C SER A 457 -30.43 19.39 38.12
N PRO A 458 -31.30 18.75 37.32
CA PRO A 458 -31.26 18.85 35.86
C PRO A 458 -32.00 20.13 35.43
N GLY A 459 -31.29 21.10 34.86
CA GLY A 459 -31.95 22.31 34.37
C GLY A 459 -31.07 23.23 33.52
N GLY A 460 -31.41 23.35 32.24
CA GLY A 460 -31.39 24.63 31.53
C GLY A 460 -30.12 24.96 30.74
N ILE A 461 -30.10 24.55 29.48
CA ILE A 461 -29.39 25.30 28.43
C ILE A 461 -30.06 26.68 28.35
N THR A 462 -29.36 27.73 28.76
CA THR A 462 -29.70 29.11 28.39
C THR A 462 -28.47 29.84 27.89
N SER A 463 -28.67 30.50 26.74
CA SER A 463 -27.64 31.08 25.89
C SER A 463 -26.86 32.20 26.61
N ALA A 464 -25.53 32.11 26.63
CA ALA A 464 -24.69 33.25 26.97
C ALA A 464 -24.41 34.07 25.70
N ARG A 465 -25.09 35.21 25.55
CA ARG A 465 -24.71 36.28 24.63
C ARG A 465 -23.35 36.83 25.05
N LEU A 466 -22.37 36.72 24.16
CA LEU A 466 -21.11 37.46 24.25
C LEU A 466 -21.36 38.92 23.83
N SER A 467 -21.40 39.84 24.80
CA SER A 467 -21.26 41.28 24.55
C SER A 467 -19.77 41.63 24.60
N TYR A 468 -19.21 41.93 23.43
CA TYR A 468 -17.86 42.49 23.28
C TYR A 468 -17.95 44.00 23.52
N SER A 469 -17.28 44.51 24.56
CA SER A 469 -16.98 45.93 24.72
C SER A 469 -15.46 46.09 24.80
N GLY A 470 -14.87 46.51 23.68
CA GLY A 470 -13.45 46.84 23.57
C GLY A 470 -13.30 48.04 22.65
N SER A 471 -13.50 49.24 23.19
CA SER A 471 -13.09 50.50 22.58
C SER A 471 -11.61 50.72 22.89
N GLY A 472 -10.77 50.90 21.86
CA GLY A 472 -9.42 51.41 22.06
C GLY A 472 -8.44 51.26 20.89
N VAL A 473 -8.43 52.29 20.03
CA VAL A 473 -7.24 52.90 19.38
C VAL A 473 -6.45 52.08 18.34
N TYR A 474 -6.70 52.31 17.05
CA TYR A 474 -5.94 53.23 16.17
C TYR A 474 -6.70 53.44 14.86
#